data_AF-A0A7C7H7C7-F1
#
_entry.id   AF-A0A7C7H7C7-F1
#
_cell.length_a   1.000
_cell.length_b   1.000
_cell.length_c   1.000
_cell.angle_alpha   90.00
_cell.angle_beta   90.00
_cell.angle_gamma   90.00
#
_symmetry.space_group_name_H-M   'P 1'
#
loop_
_entity.id
_entity.type
_entity.pdbx_description
1 polymer ?
#
loop_
_entity_poly.entity_id
_entity_poly.type
_entity_poly.pdbx_seq_one_letter_code
_entity_poly.pdbx_strand_id
1 'polypeptide(L)' 'MLKQSDFAKHATLGFEFFASVAIFAWLGYELDLVSSFAGDFPLFLLLGVFLGVGLGIYRLYLKMNDDDSRPPSSE' A
#
# COMPACT_ATOMS: atom_id res chain seq x y z
N MET A 1 0.38 15.58 25.36
CA MET A 1 0.90 14.19 25.37
C MET A 1 0.23 13.50 24.20
N LEU A 2 0.88 13.40 23.04
CA LEU A 2 0.31 12.70 21.88
C LEU A 2 0.07 11.26 22.33
N LYS A 3 -1.19 10.82 22.31
CA LYS A 3 -1.57 9.46 22.72
C LYS A 3 -0.76 8.51 21.84
N GLN A 4 0.09 7.69 22.46
CA GLN A 4 0.97 6.72 21.79
C GLN A 4 0.20 5.83 20.79
N SER A 5 -1.11 5.63 21.03
CA SER A 5 -2.04 4.93 20.13
C SER A 5 -2.18 5.57 18.76
N ASP A 6 -2.18 6.91 18.65
CA ASP A 6 -2.36 7.58 17.38
C ASP A 6 -1.10 7.45 16.52
N PHE A 7 0.07 7.59 17.13
CA PHE A 7 1.34 7.38 16.42
C PHE A 7 1.47 5.94 15.92
N ALA A 8 1.16 4.95 16.76
CA ALA A 8 1.19 3.54 16.37
C ALA A 8 0.20 3.23 15.23
N LYS A 9 -0.98 3.87 15.23
CA LYS A 9 -1.98 3.73 14.16
C LYS A 9 -1.44 4.24 12.82
N HIS A 10 -0.86 5.44 12.79
CA HIS A 10 -0.28 6.02 11.57
C HIS A 10 0.94 5.25 11.07
N ALA A 11 1.79 4.77 11.99
CA ALA A 11 2.94 3.94 11.65
C ALA A 11 2.51 2.62 11.00
N THR A 12 1.48 1.96 11.55
CA THR A 12 0.91 0.73 10.97
C THR A 12 0.32 0.98 9.59
N LEU A 13 -0.39 2.10 9.43
CA LEU A 13 -0.99 2.51 8.16
C LEU A 13 0.07 2.74 7.06
N GLY A 14 1.16 3.43 7.40
CA GLY A 14 2.30 3.62 6.52
C GLY A 14 3.00 2.29 6.20
N PHE A 15 3.17 1.41 7.19
CA PHE A 15 3.76 0.09 6.99
C PHE A 15 2.93 -0.77 6.02
N GLU A 16 1.61 -0.79 6.15
CA GLU A 16 0.73 -1.51 5.22
C GLU A 16 0.83 -0.97 3.80
N PHE A 17 0.93 0.36 3.65
CA PHE A 17 1.16 0.99 2.34
C PHE A 17 2.49 0.53 1.74
N PHE A 18 3.59 0.62 2.49
CA PHE A 18 4.91 0.17 2.03
C PHE A 18 4.94 -1.34 1.72
N ALA A 19 4.30 -2.16 2.56
CA ALA A 19 4.20 -3.59 2.33
C ALA A 19 3.44 -3.91 1.04
N SER A 20 2.34 -3.19 0.75
CA SER A 20 1.62 -3.31 -0.52
C SER A 20 2.55 -3.02 -1.71
N VAL A 21 3.22 -1.86 -1.71
CA VAL A 21 4.13 -1.48 -2.79
C VAL A 21 5.26 -2.50 -2.95
N ALA A 22 5.87 -2.94 -1.85
CA ALA A 22 6.96 -3.91 -1.86
C ALA A 22 6.53 -5.27 -2.46
N ILE A 23 5.36 -5.78 -2.08
CA ILE A 23 4.83 -7.06 -2.60
C ILE A 23 4.56 -6.96 -4.10
N PHE A 24 3.87 -5.91 -4.56
CA PHE A 24 3.56 -5.78 -5.99
C PHE A 24 4.80 -5.46 -6.84
N ALA A 25 5.75 -4.68 -6.32
CA ALA A 25 7.02 -4.43 -6.98
C ALA A 25 7.84 -5.74 -7.10
N TRP A 26 7.89 -6.56 -6.03
CA TRP A 26 8.55 -7.86 -6.08
C TRP A 26 7.91 -8.77 -7.13
N LEU A 27 6.58 -8.87 -7.15
CA LEU A 27 5.87 -9.69 -8.13
C LEU A 27 6.11 -9.21 -9.56
N GLY A 28 6.11 -7.89 -9.78
CA GLY A 28 6.42 -7.29 -11.07
C GLY A 28 7.85 -7.58 -11.52
N TYR A 29 8.81 -7.52 -10.59
CA TYR A 29 10.21 -7.86 -10.85
C TYR A 29 10.38 -9.33 -11.26
N GLU A 30 9.80 -10.27 -10.51
CA GLU A 30 9.85 -11.70 -10.84
C GLU A 30 9.19 -12.00 -12.19
N LEU A 31 8.08 -11.33 -12.50
CA LEU A 31 7.42 -11.45 -13.80
C LEU A 31 8.29 -10.90 -14.94
N ASP A 32 8.96 -9.78 -14.75
CA ASP A 32 9.92 -9.26 -15.74
C ASP A 32 11.11 -10.22 -15.93
N LEU A 33 11.59 -10.89 -14.88
CA LEU A 33 12.67 -11.87 -14.98
C LEU A 33 12.26 -13.14 -15.75
N VAL A 34 11.04 -13.63 -15.51
CA VAL A 34 10.53 -14.86 -16.13
C VAL A 34 10.05 -14.62 -17.57
N SER A 35 9.60 -13.41 -17.87
CA SER A 35 9.13 -13.05 -19.21
C SER A 35 10.28 -12.59 -20.09
N SER A 36 10.63 -13.39 -21.11
CA SER A 36 11.58 -12.97 -22.17
C SER A 36 11.12 -11.74 -22.99
N PHE A 37 9.95 -11.18 -22.68
CA PHE A 37 9.40 -9.96 -23.28
C PHE A 37 10.03 -8.68 -22.71
N ALA A 38 10.64 -8.72 -21.53
CA ALA A 38 11.10 -7.54 -20.79
C ALA A 38 12.58 -7.18 -21.03
N GLY A 39 13.17 -7.62 -22.14
CA GLY A 39 14.61 -7.44 -22.42
C GLY A 39 15.08 -5.97 -22.45
N ASP A 40 14.19 -5.03 -22.81
CA ASP A 40 14.52 -3.60 -22.94
C ASP A 40 13.77 -2.69 -21.97
N PHE A 41 12.61 -3.10 -21.44
CA PHE A 41 11.81 -2.26 -20.55
C PHE A 41 11.06 -3.09 -19.50
N PRO A 42 11.21 -2.77 -18.19
CA PRO A 42 10.62 -3.53 -17.09
C PRO A 42 9.14 -3.17 -16.91
N LEU A 43 8.30 -3.65 -17.83
CA LEU A 43 6.86 -3.36 -17.88
C LEU A 43 6.15 -3.89 -16.65
N PHE A 44 6.43 -5.13 -16.24
CA PHE A 44 5.70 -5.76 -15.14
C PHE A 44 6.09 -5.17 -13.80
N LEU A 45 7.36 -4.79 -13.61
CA LEU A 45 7.80 -4.02 -12.45
C LEU A 45 7.05 -2.70 -12.37
N LEU A 46 6.99 -1.95 -13.47
CA LEU A 46 6.32 -0.65 -13.51
C LEU A 46 4.84 -0.80 -13.17
N LEU A 47 4.15 -1.75 -13.81
CA LEU A 47 2.74 -2.04 -13.60
C LEU A 47 2.48 -2.50 -12.16
N GLY A 48 3.36 -3.35 -11.62
CA GLY A 48 3.35 -3.79 -10.22
C GLY A 48 3.46 -2.61 -9.25
N VAL A 49 4.42 -1.71 -9.44
CA VAL A 49 4.55 -0.50 -8.59
C VAL A 49 3.29 0.36 -8.65
N PHE A 50 2.74 0.63 -9.84
CA PHE A 50 1.50 1.40 -9.98
C PHE A 50 0.32 0.73 -9.29
N LEU A 51 0.18 -0.59 -9.42
CA LEU A 51 -0.86 -1.36 -8.72
C LEU A 51 -0.67 -1.31 -7.19
N GLY A 52 0.55 -1.50 -6.71
CA GLY A 52 0.86 -1.47 -5.29
C GLY A 52 0.60 -0.11 -4.64
N VAL A 53 0.95 0.97 -5.34
CA VAL A 53 0.67 2.36 -4.91
C VAL A 53 -0.84 2.63 -4.98
N GLY A 54 -1.49 2.32 -6.10
CA GLY A 54 -2.92 2.55 -6.28
C GLY A 54 -3.77 1.81 -5.25
N LEU A 55 -3.48 0.52 -5.02
CA LEU A 55 -4.17 -0.28 -4.02
C LEU A 55 -3.85 0.21 -2.59
N GLY A 56 -2.60 0.60 -2.33
CA GLY A 56 -2.19 1.16 -1.05
C GLY A 56 -2.94 2.45 -0.72
N ILE A 57 -3.04 3.38 -1.67
CA ILE A 57 -3.82 4.62 -1.52
C ILE A 57 -5.32 4.32 -1.40
N TYR A 58 -5.84 3.38 -2.17
CA TYR A 58 -7.26 3.00 -2.08
C TYR A 58 -7.61 2.44 -0.70
N ARG A 59 -6.76 1.59 -0.13
CA ARG A 59 -6.93 1.08 1.25
C ARG A 59 -6.81 2.18 2.28
N LEU A 60 -5.88 3.12 2.09
CA LEU A 60 -5.71 4.29 2.95
C LEU A 60 -6.99 5.12 2.98
N TYR A 61 -7.55 5.42 1.80
CA TYR A 61 -8.80 6.15 1.64
C TYR A 61 -9.96 5.46 2.34
N LEU A 62 -10.14 4.14 2.14
CA LEU A 62 -11.18 3.37 2.80
C LEU A 62 -11.08 3.43 4.33
N LYS A 63 -9.87 3.25 4.88
CA LYS A 63 -9.67 3.28 6.34
C LYS A 63 -9.95 4.65 6.95
N MET A 64 -9.55 5.72 6.26
CA MET A 64 -9.83 7.09 6.70
C MET A 64 -11.33 7.38 6.70
N ASN A 65 -12.05 6.92 5.68
CA ASN A 65 -13.49 7.15 5.55
C ASN A 65 -14.33 6.33 6.55
N ASP A 66 -13.88 5.11 6.87
CA ASP A 66 -14.49 4.26 7.91
C ASP A 66 -14.32 4.85 9.32
N ASP A 67 -13.16 5.46 9.60
CA ASP A 67 -12.91 6.10 10.90
C ASP A 67 -13.81 7.33 11.13
N ASP A 68 -14.08 8.12 10.08
CA ASP A 68 -14.94 9.32 10.13
C ASP A 68 -16.44 8.97 10.31
N SER A 69 -16.82 7.75 9.91
CA SER A 69 -18.21 7.26 9.95
C SER A 69 -18.62 6.67 11.30
N ARG A 70 -17.69 6.51 12.25
CA ARG A 70 -17.98 5.93 13.57
C ARG A 70 -18.63 6.98 14.48
N PRO A 71 -19.81 6.72 15.07
CA PRO A 71 -20.37 7.63 16.05
C PRO A 71 -19.38 7.79 17.22
N PRO A 72 -19.28 8.99 17.82
CA PRO A 72 -18.38 9.22 18.95
C PRO A 72 -18.72 8.20 20.03
N SER A 73 -17.72 7.44 20.48
CA SER A 73 -17.88 6.52 21.59
C SER A 73 -18.24 7.35 22.81
N SER A 74 -19.47 7.23 23.27
CA SER A 74 -19.89 7.65 24.61
C SER A 74 -19.12 6.79 25.61
N GLU A 75 -17.92 7.25 25.98
CA GLU A 75 -17.23 6.85 27.20
C GLU A 75 -17.98 7.37 28.43
#